data_AF-A0A151BID6-F1
#
_entry.id   AF-A0A151BID6-F1
#
_cell.length_a   1.000
_cell.length_b   1.000
_cell.length_c   1.000
_cell.angle_alpha   90.00
_cell.angle_beta   90.00
_cell.angle_gamma   90.00
#
_symmetry.space_group_name_H-M   'P 1'
#
loop_
_entity.id
_entity.type
_entity.pdbx_description
1 polymer ?
#
loop_
_entity_poly.entity_id
_entity_poly.type
_entity_poly.pdbx_seq_one_letter_code
_entity_poly.pdbx_strand_id
1 'polypeptide(L)'
;MLEKKVNLLLNFRGYQIESETQEKYYKDLSIITKRDGKRLLLRIIQESQLISGKVGVRQVRKMREKIIKEGYDGGILIGTGFSYSAKKEARSKDIEIIEISKIPSFNIFKHDLVPKHEILSKEEAEELLKKHHISPYQLPHIRRSDPAIFLIGAKPGDIIKIIRKSPTAGIYVTYRYVV
;
A
#
# COMPACT_ATOMS: atom_id res chain seq x y z
N MET A 1 14.81 12.57 0.25
CA MET A 1 13.81 12.03 1.22
C MET A 1 12.70 11.25 0.54
N LEU A 2 12.11 11.76 -0.55
CA LEU A 2 11.01 11.11 -1.26
C LEU A 2 11.34 9.70 -1.75
N GLU A 3 12.49 9.52 -2.41
CA GLU A 3 12.92 8.21 -2.92
C GLU A 3 13.08 7.16 -1.81
N LYS A 4 13.65 7.54 -0.66
CA LYS A 4 13.76 6.63 0.50
C LYS A 4 12.39 6.15 0.96
N LYS A 5 11.40 7.05 1.02
CA LYS A 5 10.01 6.70 1.37
C LYS A 5 9.38 5.76 0.34
N VAL A 6 9.55 6.06 -0.94
CA VAL A 6 9.01 5.21 -2.02
C VAL A 6 9.66 3.83 -2.00
N ASN A 7 10.98 3.74 -1.88
CA ASN A 7 11.71 2.48 -1.79
C ASN A 7 11.27 1.66 -0.56
N LEU A 8 11.03 2.32 0.57
CA LEU A 8 10.46 1.68 1.76
C LEU A 8 9.11 1.01 1.44
N LEU A 9 8.20 1.75 0.79
CA LEU A 9 6.89 1.25 0.41
C LEU A 9 6.96 0.10 -0.60
N LEU A 10 7.82 0.22 -1.61
CA LEU A 10 8.04 -0.84 -2.60
C LEU A 10 8.53 -2.13 -1.94
N ASN A 11 9.49 -2.02 -1.02
CA ASN A 11 10.06 -3.16 -0.31
C ASN A 11 9.02 -3.88 0.54
N PHE A 12 8.23 -3.14 1.34
CA PHE A 12 7.23 -3.76 2.23
C PHE A 12 6.04 -4.36 1.49
N ARG A 13 5.68 -3.82 0.33
CA ARG A 13 4.62 -4.39 -0.51
C ARG A 13 5.13 -5.48 -1.46
N GLY A 14 6.43 -5.74 -1.49
CA GLY A 14 7.02 -6.80 -2.30
C GLY A 14 6.97 -6.50 -3.80
N TYR A 15 7.17 -5.24 -4.19
CA TYR A 15 7.24 -4.84 -5.60
C TYR A 15 8.66 -4.95 -6.14
N GLN A 16 8.79 -5.35 -7.41
CA GLN A 16 10.04 -5.29 -8.18
C GLN A 16 9.91 -4.24 -9.28
N ILE A 17 10.96 -3.46 -9.50
CA ILE A 17 10.98 -2.42 -10.55
C ILE A 17 11.49 -3.07 -11.83
N GLU A 18 10.73 -2.97 -12.92
CA GLU A 18 11.16 -3.38 -14.26
C GLU A 18 11.83 -2.26 -15.02
N SER A 19 11.22 -1.07 -15.01
CA SER A 19 11.70 0.09 -15.75
C SER A 19 11.33 1.39 -15.07
N GLU A 20 12.12 2.41 -15.35
CA GLU A 20 11.94 3.76 -14.83
C GLU A 20 11.92 4.75 -15.99
N THR A 21 11.01 5.72 -15.92
CA THR A 21 10.98 6.86 -16.83
C THR A 21 10.87 8.14 -16.01
N GLN A 22 11.85 9.02 -16.17
CA GLN A 22 11.90 10.31 -15.48
C GLN A 22 11.39 11.40 -16.43
N GLU A 23 10.37 12.13 -15.99
CA GLU A 23 9.80 13.27 -16.69
C GLU A 23 10.03 14.55 -15.87
N LYS A 24 9.74 15.72 -16.47
CA LYS A 24 9.98 17.02 -15.82
C LYS A 24 9.24 17.20 -14.48
N TYR A 25 8.03 16.65 -14.36
CA TYR A 25 7.14 16.88 -13.21
C TYR A 25 6.77 15.60 -12.44
N TYR A 26 7.11 14.44 -12.98
CA TYR A 26 6.78 13.16 -12.38
C TYR A 26 7.80 12.09 -12.78
N LYS A 27 7.82 11.01 -12.00
CA LYS A 27 8.62 9.82 -12.25
C LYS A 27 7.69 8.62 -12.35
N ASP A 28 7.79 7.88 -13.44
CA ASP A 28 7.03 6.66 -13.66
C ASP A 28 7.92 5.44 -13.41
N LEU A 29 7.40 4.47 -12.68
CA LEU A 29 8.02 3.18 -12.40
C LEU A 29 7.06 2.09 -12.84
N SER A 30 7.52 1.21 -13.72
CA SER A 30 6.84 -0.04 -14.05
C SER A 30 7.21 -1.05 -12.98
N ILE A 31 6.22 -1.55 -12.24
CA ILE A 31 6.46 -2.46 -11.11
C ILE A 31 5.68 -3.76 -11.26
N ILE A 32 6.26 -4.87 -10.81
CA ILE A 32 5.62 -6.18 -10.72
C ILE A 32 5.40 -6.55 -9.26
N THR A 33 4.20 -7.06 -8.92
CA THR A 33 3.96 -7.69 -7.61
C THR A 33 4.53 -9.09 -7.56
N LYS A 34 5.38 -9.36 -6.57
CA LYS A 34 5.91 -10.71 -6.31
C LYS A 34 4.82 -11.72 -5.92
N ARG A 35 3.65 -11.26 -5.46
CA ARG A 35 2.56 -12.14 -5.00
C ARG A 35 1.72 -12.67 -6.16
N ASP A 36 1.35 -11.78 -7.09
CA ASP A 36 0.34 -12.08 -8.11
C ASP A 36 0.89 -11.97 -9.55
N GLY A 37 2.15 -11.53 -9.73
CA GLY A 37 2.74 -11.27 -11.05
C GLY A 37 2.15 -10.07 -11.81
N LYS A 38 1.13 -9.41 -11.27
CA LYS A 38 0.50 -8.22 -11.89
C LYS A 38 1.49 -7.10 -12.13
N ARG A 39 1.33 -6.44 -13.26
CA ARG A 39 2.15 -5.32 -13.70
C ARG A 39 1.41 -4.01 -13.43
N LEU A 40 1.96 -3.16 -12.57
CA LEU A 40 1.36 -1.90 -12.17
C LEU A 40 2.22 -0.72 -12.61
N LEU A 41 1.57 0.40 -12.93
CA LEU A 41 2.25 1.67 -13.14
C LEU A 41 2.27 2.48 -11.85
N LEU A 42 3.45 2.76 -11.30
CA LEU A 42 3.60 3.67 -10.17
C LEU A 42 4.08 5.04 -10.65
N ARG A 43 3.29 6.08 -10.44
CA ARG A 43 3.62 7.46 -10.79
C ARG A 43 3.86 8.29 -9.54
N ILE A 44 5.00 8.96 -9.47
CA ILE A 44 5.38 9.84 -8.37
C ILE A 44 5.36 11.27 -8.90
N ILE A 45 4.42 12.09 -8.41
CA ILE A 45 4.39 13.52 -8.72
C ILE A 45 5.46 14.21 -7.87
N GLN A 46 6.47 14.77 -8.53
CA GLN A 46 7.56 15.50 -7.87
C GLN A 46 7.21 16.96 -7.67
N GLU A 47 6.50 17.56 -8.64
CA GLU A 47 6.05 18.94 -8.59
C GLU A 47 4.62 19.06 -9.14
N SER A 48 3.73 19.69 -8.37
CA SER A 48 2.35 19.91 -8.84
C SER A 48 2.26 21.16 -9.68
N GLN A 49 1.55 21.06 -10.81
CA GLN A 49 1.27 22.19 -11.69
C GLN A 49 0.19 23.15 -11.14
N LEU A 50 -0.48 22.80 -10.03
CA LEU A 50 -1.49 23.66 -9.42
C LEU A 50 -0.87 24.55 -8.33
N ILE A 51 -1.30 25.82 -8.28
CA ILE A 51 -0.92 26.77 -7.22
C ILE A 51 -1.20 26.20 -5.81
N SER A 52 -2.27 25.42 -5.68
CA SER A 52 -2.64 24.72 -4.43
C SER A 52 -1.66 23.63 -3.97
N GLY A 53 -0.66 23.26 -4.79
CA GLY A 53 0.27 22.17 -4.53
C GLY A 53 -0.33 20.76 -4.60
N LYS A 54 -1.66 20.63 -4.78
CA LYS A 54 -2.38 19.34 -4.85
C LYS A 54 -2.39 18.76 -6.26
N VAL A 55 -2.51 17.45 -6.37
CA VAL A 55 -2.67 16.72 -7.63
C VAL A 55 -4.13 16.78 -8.07
N GLY A 56 -4.35 17.23 -9.32
CA GLY A 56 -5.66 17.35 -9.94
C GLY A 56 -6.08 16.15 -10.78
N VAL A 57 -7.34 16.17 -11.21
CA VAL A 57 -7.99 15.11 -12.01
C VAL A 57 -7.24 14.81 -13.33
N ARG A 58 -6.66 15.84 -13.96
CA ARG A 58 -5.92 15.70 -15.23
C ARG A 58 -4.80 14.66 -15.13
N GLN A 59 -4.13 14.57 -13.99
CA GLN A 59 -3.03 13.61 -13.79
C GLN A 59 -3.55 12.17 -13.70
N VAL A 60 -4.70 11.97 -13.04
CA VAL A 60 -5.38 10.66 -12.96
C VAL A 60 -5.79 10.18 -14.34
N ARG A 61 -6.33 11.09 -15.18
CA ARG A 61 -6.74 10.76 -16.57
C ARG A 61 -5.56 10.35 -17.44
N LYS A 62 -4.50 11.17 -17.46
CA LYS A 62 -3.27 10.88 -18.19
C LYS A 62 -2.64 9.55 -17.75
N MET A 63 -2.64 9.28 -16.44
CA MET A 63 -2.14 8.01 -15.91
C MET A 63 -2.99 6.83 -16.41
N ARG A 64 -4.32 6.96 -16.41
CA ARG A 64 -5.22 5.92 -16.92
C ARG A 64 -5.01 5.65 -18.42
N GLU A 65 -4.83 6.68 -19.22
CA GLU A 65 -4.52 6.54 -20.66
C GLU A 65 -3.24 5.73 -20.86
N LYS A 66 -2.18 6.03 -20.09
CA LYS A 66 -0.93 5.27 -20.12
C LYS A 66 -1.11 3.82 -19.65
N ILE A 67 -1.87 3.60 -18.57
CA ILE A 67 -2.20 2.25 -18.06
C ILE A 67 -2.80 1.39 -19.17
N ILE A 68 -3.78 1.92 -19.90
CA ILE A 68 -4.45 1.21 -21.00
C ILE A 68 -3.50 0.99 -22.18
N LYS A 69 -2.77 2.03 -22.59
CA LYS A 69 -1.89 1.98 -23.76
C LYS A 69 -0.76 0.96 -23.61
N GLU A 70 -0.19 0.84 -22.41
CA GLU A 70 0.96 -0.03 -22.13
C GLU A 70 0.56 -1.36 -21.47
N GLY A 71 -0.74 -1.58 -21.23
CA GLY A 71 -1.28 -2.84 -20.73
C GLY A 71 -0.94 -3.15 -19.26
N TYR A 72 -1.00 -2.16 -18.38
CA TYR A 72 -0.86 -2.40 -16.93
C TYR A 72 -2.20 -2.84 -16.31
N ASP A 73 -2.14 -3.69 -15.29
CA ASP A 73 -3.30 -4.17 -14.53
C ASP A 73 -3.90 -3.11 -13.60
N GLY A 74 -3.16 -2.04 -13.32
CA GLY A 74 -3.57 -0.98 -12.41
C GLY A 74 -2.47 0.04 -12.17
N GLY A 75 -2.68 0.93 -11.21
CA GLY A 75 -1.69 1.95 -10.91
C GLY A 75 -1.69 2.48 -9.48
N ILE A 76 -0.54 3.02 -9.09
CA ILE A 76 -0.33 3.69 -7.81
C ILE A 76 0.13 5.12 -8.09
N LEU A 77 -0.62 6.11 -7.63
CA LEU A 77 -0.31 7.52 -7.79
C LEU A 77 0.13 8.12 -6.46
N ILE A 78 1.40 8.51 -6.38
CA ILE A 78 2.01 9.12 -5.20
C ILE A 78 2.12 10.64 -5.41
N GLY A 79 1.67 11.42 -4.44
CA GLY A 79 1.74 12.89 -4.50
C GLY A 79 1.69 13.55 -3.12
N THR A 80 1.92 14.85 -3.07
CA THR A 80 1.87 15.66 -1.83
C THR A 80 0.46 15.73 -1.22
N GLY A 81 -0.56 15.73 -2.07
CA GLY A 81 -1.96 15.78 -1.71
C GLY A 81 -2.84 15.71 -2.96
N PHE A 82 -4.13 15.45 -2.80
CA PHE A 82 -5.05 15.25 -3.94
C PHE A 82 -6.33 16.05 -3.75
N SER A 83 -6.88 16.59 -4.85
CA SER A 83 -8.21 17.18 -4.82
C SER A 83 -9.29 16.11 -4.58
N TYR A 84 -10.44 16.49 -4.04
CA TYR A 84 -11.55 15.56 -3.77
C TYR A 84 -11.97 14.81 -5.06
N SER A 85 -12.11 15.55 -6.17
CA SER A 85 -12.46 14.98 -7.47
C SER A 85 -11.39 14.01 -7.98
N ALA A 86 -10.10 14.29 -7.76
CA ALA A 86 -9.03 13.36 -8.12
C ALA A 86 -9.10 12.06 -7.30
N LYS A 87 -9.38 12.16 -5.99
CA LYS A 87 -9.59 10.99 -5.13
C LYS A 87 -10.77 10.14 -5.59
N LYS A 88 -11.89 10.77 -5.96
CA LYS A 88 -13.08 10.08 -6.46
C LYS A 88 -12.82 9.39 -7.80
N GLU A 89 -12.18 10.07 -8.74
CA GLU A 89 -11.92 9.54 -10.08
C GLU A 89 -10.85 8.43 -10.09
N ALA A 90 -9.85 8.49 -9.20
CA ALA A 90 -8.87 7.42 -9.08
C ALA A 90 -9.50 6.13 -8.53
N ARG A 91 -10.39 6.23 -7.54
CA ARG A 91 -11.14 5.08 -7.01
C ARG A 91 -11.98 4.39 -8.08
N SER A 92 -12.61 5.14 -8.99
CA SER A 92 -13.40 4.55 -10.08
C SER A 92 -12.56 3.93 -11.20
N LYS A 93 -11.23 4.18 -11.20
CA LYS A 93 -10.31 3.74 -12.24
C LYS A 93 -9.26 2.75 -11.72
N ASP A 94 -9.49 2.16 -10.55
CA ASP A 94 -8.58 1.23 -9.89
C ASP A 94 -7.14 1.76 -9.72
N ILE A 95 -7.03 3.08 -9.51
CA ILE A 95 -5.76 3.74 -9.22
C ILE A 95 -5.70 4.00 -7.72
N GLU A 96 -4.73 3.38 -7.03
CA GLU A 96 -4.47 3.64 -5.62
C GLU A 96 -3.78 5.00 -5.48
N ILE A 97 -4.33 5.87 -4.64
CA ILE A 97 -3.73 7.17 -4.32
C ILE A 97 -3.00 7.07 -2.98
N ILE A 98 -1.77 7.56 -2.96
CA ILE A 98 -0.94 7.62 -1.76
C ILE A 98 -0.38 9.03 -1.57
N GLU A 99 -0.65 9.60 -0.40
CA GLU A 99 -0.07 10.87 0.00
C GLU A 99 1.32 10.64 0.63
N ILE A 100 2.31 11.42 0.21
CA ILE A 100 3.71 11.29 0.69
C ILE A 100 3.81 11.46 2.22
N SER A 101 2.92 12.25 2.81
CA SER A 101 2.81 12.46 4.26
C SER A 101 2.48 11.18 5.02
N LYS A 102 1.73 10.26 4.40
CA LYS A 102 1.33 8.99 5.03
C LYS A 102 2.43 7.93 5.01
N ILE A 103 3.42 8.08 4.13
CA ILE A 103 4.54 7.15 4.06
C ILE A 103 5.53 7.50 5.19
N PRO A 104 5.82 6.59 6.13
CA PRO A 104 6.80 6.81 7.18
C PRO A 104 8.18 7.17 6.61
N SER A 105 8.89 8.07 7.29
CA SER A 105 10.23 8.52 6.86
C SER A 105 11.34 7.49 7.09
N PHE A 106 11.08 6.48 7.92
CA PHE A 106 11.99 5.42 8.28
C PHE A 106 11.25 4.08 8.41
N ASN A 107 12.00 2.99 8.48
CA ASN A 107 11.44 1.66 8.68
C ASN A 107 10.94 1.50 10.13
N ILE A 108 9.63 1.53 10.33
CA ILE A 108 9.00 1.39 11.65
C ILE A 108 9.17 -0.02 12.24
N PHE A 109 9.33 -1.06 11.42
CA PHE A 109 9.52 -2.43 11.89
C PHE A 109 10.92 -2.70 12.46
N LYS A 110 11.83 -1.72 12.39
CA LYS A 110 13.10 -1.77 13.12
C LYS A 110 12.96 -1.38 14.59
N HIS A 111 11.84 -0.77 14.97
CA HIS A 111 11.60 -0.37 16.35
C HIS A 111 11.17 -1.59 17.18
N ASP A 112 11.79 -1.77 18.35
CA ASP A 112 11.49 -2.88 19.27
C ASP A 112 10.02 -3.03 19.68
N LEU A 113 9.26 -1.93 19.73
CA LEU A 113 7.85 -1.93 20.11
C LEU A 113 6.91 -2.28 18.94
N VAL A 114 7.44 -2.34 17.71
CA VAL A 114 6.65 -2.66 16.51
C VAL A 114 6.90 -4.12 16.14
N PRO A 115 5.98 -5.04 16.47
CA PRO A 115 6.14 -6.45 16.13
C PRO A 115 6.03 -6.68 14.62
N LYS A 116 6.40 -7.90 14.18
CA LYS A 116 6.27 -8.29 12.78
C LYS A 116 4.79 -8.45 12.43
N HIS A 117 4.36 -7.86 11.32
CA HIS A 117 3.01 -7.97 10.78
C HIS A 117 3.07 -8.65 9.41
N GLU A 118 2.27 -9.70 9.22
CA GLU A 118 2.17 -10.45 7.98
C GLU A 118 0.71 -10.55 7.55
N ILE A 119 0.43 -10.37 6.26
CA ILE A 119 -0.91 -10.55 5.70
C ILE A 119 -1.09 -12.04 5.47
N LEU A 120 -2.14 -12.63 6.05
CA LEU A 120 -2.49 -14.02 5.76
C LEU A 120 -3.02 -14.15 4.33
N SER A 121 -2.69 -15.25 3.68
CA SER A 121 -3.38 -15.68 2.47
C SER A 121 -4.85 -15.99 2.76
N LYS A 122 -5.68 -16.03 1.71
CA LYS A 122 -7.10 -16.37 1.86
C LYS A 122 -7.31 -17.76 2.45
N GLU A 123 -6.50 -18.72 2.02
CA GLU A 123 -6.52 -20.10 2.49
C GLU A 123 -6.19 -20.17 3.99
N GLU A 124 -5.06 -19.57 4.42
CA GLU A 124 -4.67 -19.51 5.83
C GLU A 124 -5.71 -18.78 6.70
N ALA A 125 -6.31 -17.71 6.17
CA ALA A 125 -7.35 -16.97 6.86
C ALA A 125 -8.60 -17.83 7.07
N GLU A 126 -9.05 -18.56 6.04
CA GLU A 126 -10.20 -19.46 6.15
C GLU A 126 -9.94 -20.63 7.10
N GLU A 127 -8.75 -21.25 7.05
CA GLU A 127 -8.36 -22.30 7.97
C GLU A 127 -8.35 -21.82 9.42
N LEU A 128 -7.83 -20.62 9.67
CA LEU A 128 -7.82 -20.01 10.99
C LEU A 128 -9.23 -19.80 11.55
N LEU A 129 -10.12 -19.23 10.74
CA LEU A 129 -11.51 -18.97 11.13
C LEU A 129 -12.26 -20.27 11.39
N LYS A 130 -12.07 -21.29 10.54
CA LYS A 130 -12.65 -22.63 10.72
C LYS A 130 -12.13 -23.30 11.99
N LYS A 131 -10.82 -23.30 12.20
CA LYS A 131 -10.17 -23.92 13.38
C LYS A 131 -10.71 -23.36 14.70
N HIS A 132 -10.91 -22.05 14.75
CA HIS A 132 -11.40 -21.36 15.95
C HIS A 132 -12.92 -21.20 15.99
N HIS A 133 -13.65 -21.63 14.95
CA HIS A 133 -15.10 -21.48 14.82
C HIS A 133 -15.57 -20.04 15.03
N ILE A 134 -14.84 -19.07 14.47
CA ILE A 134 -15.12 -17.64 14.58
C ILE A 134 -15.33 -17.01 13.21
N SER A 135 -16.07 -15.91 13.22
CA SER A 135 -16.21 -15.03 12.07
C SER A 135 -15.15 -13.91 12.08
N PRO A 136 -14.78 -13.34 10.92
CA PRO A 136 -13.73 -12.31 10.83
C PRO A 136 -13.93 -11.11 11.76
N TYR A 137 -15.17 -10.66 11.93
CA TYR A 137 -15.50 -9.51 12.77
C TYR A 137 -15.28 -9.73 14.27
N GLN A 138 -15.16 -10.99 14.71
CA GLN A 138 -14.90 -11.35 16.11
C GLN A 138 -13.40 -11.24 16.46
N LEU A 139 -12.52 -11.17 15.45
CA LEU A 139 -11.11 -10.87 15.70
C LEU A 139 -10.96 -9.41 16.15
N PRO A 140 -9.96 -9.11 16.99
CA PRO A 140 -9.63 -7.72 17.31
C PRO A 140 -9.35 -6.91 16.04
N HIS A 141 -9.88 -5.70 15.95
CA HIS A 141 -9.75 -4.88 14.76
C HIS A 141 -8.42 -4.11 14.73
N ILE A 142 -7.96 -3.80 13.53
CA ILE A 142 -6.90 -2.84 13.26
C ILE A 142 -7.28 -1.96 12.07
N ARG A 143 -7.05 -0.65 12.19
CA ARG A 143 -7.45 0.29 11.12
C ARG A 143 -6.48 0.18 9.95
N ARG A 144 -6.98 0.26 8.72
CA ARG A 144 -6.14 0.43 7.51
C ARG A 144 -5.27 1.70 7.56
N SER A 145 -5.67 2.71 8.35
CA SER A 145 -4.89 3.92 8.56
C SER A 145 -3.66 3.74 9.45
N ASP A 146 -3.53 2.60 10.14
CA ASP A 146 -2.35 2.31 10.95
C ASP A 146 -1.08 2.26 10.07
N PRO A 147 0.04 2.88 10.49
CA PRO A 147 1.26 2.94 9.69
C PRO A 147 1.83 1.57 9.27
N ALA A 148 1.73 0.56 10.13
CA ALA A 148 2.22 -0.79 9.83
C ALA A 148 1.35 -1.46 8.78
N ILE A 149 0.03 -1.34 8.92
CA ILE A 149 -0.96 -1.91 8.01
C ILE A 149 -0.92 -1.22 6.64
N PHE A 150 -0.78 0.10 6.63
CA PHE A 150 -0.60 0.88 5.42
C PHE A 150 0.66 0.49 4.64
N LEU A 151 1.78 0.31 5.34
CA LEU A 151 3.08 -0.05 4.74
C LEU A 151 3.05 -1.43 4.09
N ILE A 152 2.51 -2.45 4.76
CA ILE A 152 2.41 -3.81 4.21
C ILE A 152 1.33 -3.92 3.11
N GLY A 153 0.48 -2.89 2.96
CA GLY A 153 -0.50 -2.79 1.89
C GLY A 153 -1.82 -3.53 2.14
N ALA A 154 -2.12 -3.91 3.38
CA ALA A 154 -3.31 -4.69 3.72
C ALA A 154 -4.60 -3.89 3.53
N LYS A 155 -5.60 -4.51 2.89
CA LYS A 155 -6.91 -3.93 2.56
C LYS A 155 -7.95 -4.29 3.63
N PRO A 156 -9.05 -3.51 3.75
CA PRO A 156 -10.14 -3.89 4.63
C PRO A 156 -10.65 -5.27 4.23
N GLY A 157 -10.86 -6.15 5.20
CA GLY A 157 -11.15 -7.57 4.96
C GLY A 157 -9.97 -8.51 5.15
N ASP A 158 -8.73 -8.02 5.09
CA ASP A 158 -7.55 -8.86 5.31
C ASP A 158 -7.40 -9.22 6.80
N ILE A 159 -6.79 -10.38 7.08
CA ILE A 159 -6.39 -10.80 8.43
C ILE A 159 -4.87 -10.69 8.55
N ILE A 160 -4.43 -10.03 9.61
CA ILE A 160 -3.02 -9.79 9.90
C ILE A 160 -2.56 -10.71 11.01
N LYS A 161 -1.51 -11.48 10.76
CA LYS A 161 -0.77 -12.22 11.76
C LYS A 161 0.30 -11.32 12.37
N ILE A 162 0.27 -11.18 13.68
CA ILE A 162 1.22 -10.37 14.45
C ILE A 162 2.06 -11.32 15.30
N ILE A 163 3.37 -11.28 15.09
CA ILE A 163 4.35 -12.12 15.81
C ILE A 163 5.17 -11.21 16.72
N ARG A 164 5.05 -11.41 18.04
CA ARG A 164 5.78 -10.63 19.05
C ARG A 164 6.55 -11.52 20.00
N LYS A 165 7.64 -10.99 20.56
CA LYS A 165 8.33 -11.62 21.69
C LYS A 165 7.45 -11.51 22.94
N SER A 166 7.39 -12.58 23.72
CA SER A 166 6.64 -12.65 24.98
C SER A 166 7.58 -13.11 26.09
N PRO A 167 7.61 -12.43 27.25
CA PRO A 167 8.40 -12.86 28.40
C PRO A 167 8.03 -14.27 28.90
N THR A 168 6.76 -14.64 28.78
CA THR A 168 6.23 -15.92 29.28
C THR A 168 6.30 -17.04 28.26
N ALA A 169 5.88 -16.76 27.02
CA ALA A 169 5.73 -17.75 25.96
C ALA A 169 6.91 -17.80 24.98
N GLY A 170 7.90 -16.91 25.13
CA GLY A 170 8.97 -16.67 24.16
C GLY A 170 8.46 -15.95 22.91
N ILE A 171 7.57 -16.59 22.14
CA ILE A 171 6.91 -16.02 20.96
C ILE A 171 5.40 -16.11 21.14
N TYR A 172 4.70 -14.99 20.92
CA TYR A 172 3.25 -14.92 20.93
C TYR A 172 2.73 -14.47 19.57
N VAL A 173 1.75 -15.22 19.06
CA VAL A 173 1.09 -14.94 17.78
C VAL A 173 -0.33 -14.49 18.05
N THR A 174 -0.74 -13.39 17.43
CA THR A 174 -2.13 -12.90 17.50
C THR A 174 -2.61 -12.45 16.12
N TYR A 175 -3.92 -12.41 15.94
CA TYR A 175 -4.54 -12.13 14.65
C TYR A 175 -5.46 -10.93 14.78
N ARG A 176 -5.44 -10.05 13.78
CA ARG A 176 -6.31 -8.87 13.73
C ARG A 176 -6.99 -8.72 12.38
N TYR A 177 -8.24 -8.27 12.40
CA TYR A 177 -9.02 -8.02 11.20
C TYR A 177 -8.91 -6.55 10.77
N VAL A 178 -8.62 -6.30 9.49
CA VAL A 178 -8.43 -4.94 8.97
C VAL A 178 -9.77 -4.29 8.66
N VAL A 179 -9.98 -3.10 9.22
CA VAL A 179 -11.17 -2.24 9.02
C VAL A 179 -10.81 -0.88 8.42
#